data_AF-A0A1W1EB71-F1
#
_entry.id   AF-A0A1W1EB71-F1
#
_cell.length_a   1.000
_cell.length_b   1.000
_cell.length_c   1.000
_cell.angle_alpha   90.00
_cell.angle_beta   90.00
_cell.angle_gamma   90.00
#
_symmetry.space_group_name_H-M   'P 1'
#
loop_
_entity.id
_entity.type
_entity.pdbx_description
1 polymer ?
#
loop_
_entity_poly.entity_id
_entity_poly.type
_entity_poly.pdbx_seq_one_letter_code
_entity_poly.pdbx_strand_id
1 'polypeptide(L)'
;MLIRNGKIQFLFWTAFFAVFVFVWIAWVGLQTFVLADEKPITPPQNVIVLLFVLYGIEAVLLMAGTFVSIMINNRFYRKLFGIFVMVAMGSLLYVKSMFG
;
A
#
# COMPACT_ATOMS: atom_id res chain seq x y z
N MET A 1 21.25 -23.99 -2.66
CA MET A 1 20.59 -24.03 -1.33
C MET A 1 20.28 -22.60 -0.91
N LEU A 2 19.07 -22.09 -1.22
CA LEU A 2 18.61 -20.81 -0.70
C LEU A 2 18.48 -20.97 0.82
N ILE A 3 19.33 -20.29 1.58
CA ILE A 3 19.29 -20.30 3.04
C ILE A 3 17.88 -19.81 3.46
N ARG A 4 17.11 -20.77 3.97
CA ARG A 4 15.71 -20.69 4.41
C ARG A 4 15.60 -19.82 5.67
N ASN A 5 15.90 -18.53 5.54
CA ASN A 5 15.66 -17.57 6.62
C ASN A 5 14.21 -17.09 6.54
N GLY A 6 13.33 -17.70 7.34
CA GLY A 6 11.90 -17.39 7.36
C GLY A 6 11.61 -15.91 7.56
N LYS A 7 12.50 -15.16 8.24
CA LYS A 7 12.38 -13.71 8.41
C LYS A 7 12.57 -12.95 7.09
N ILE A 8 13.50 -13.38 6.24
CA ILE A 8 13.72 -12.78 4.91
C ILE A 8 12.59 -13.15 3.96
N GLN A 9 12.10 -14.40 4.02
CA GLN A 9 10.92 -14.81 3.26
C GLN A 9 9.68 -14.00 3.67
N PHE A 10 9.46 -13.81 4.97
CA PHE A 10 8.41 -12.94 5.47
C PHE A 10 8.53 -11.53 4.88
N LEU A 11 9.70 -10.89 4.99
CA LEU A 11 9.92 -9.54 4.45
C LEU A 11 9.67 -9.46 2.94
N PHE A 12 10.10 -10.47 2.18
CA PHE A 12 9.82 -10.56 0.75
C PHE A 12 8.33 -10.61 0.47
N TRP A 13 7.60 -11.51 1.14
CA TRP A 13 6.16 -11.65 0.95
C TRP A 13 5.40 -10.41 1.41
N THR A 14 5.75 -9.83 2.56
CA THR A 14 5.15 -8.58 3.04
C THR A 14 5.37 -7.43 2.05
N ALA A 15 6.58 -7.30 1.49
CA ALA A 15 6.86 -6.29 0.47
C ALA A 15 6.08 -6.56 -0.82
N PHE A 16 6.03 -7.81 -1.28
CA PHE A 16 5.26 -8.21 -2.46
C PHE A 16 3.77 -7.89 -2.31
N PHE A 17 3.16 -8.25 -1.17
CA PHE A 17 1.77 -7.95 -0.91
C PHE A 17 1.52 -6.46 -0.73
N ALA A 18 2.45 -5.71 -0.13
CA ALA A 18 2.32 -4.25 -0.04
C ALA A 18 2.28 -3.60 -1.43
N VAL A 19 3.18 -4.00 -2.33
CA VAL A 19 3.18 -3.56 -3.73
C VAL A 19 1.87 -3.94 -4.42
N PHE A 20 1.43 -5.18 -4.27
CA PHE A 20 0.21 -5.67 -4.91
C PHE A 20 -1.03 -4.88 -4.44
N VAL A 21 -1.15 -4.65 -3.13
CA VAL A 21 -2.24 -3.87 -2.54
C VAL A 21 -2.17 -2.42 -3.03
N PHE A 22 -0.99 -1.81 -3.09
CA PHE A 22 -0.83 -0.46 -3.61
C PHE A 22 -1.25 -0.34 -5.08
N VAL A 23 -0.86 -1.31 -5.92
CA VAL A 23 -1.31 -1.38 -7.33
C VAL A 23 -2.82 -1.54 -7.41
N TRP A 24 -3.42 -2.32 -6.52
CA TRP A 24 -4.87 -2.48 -6.46
C TRP A 24 -5.57 -1.17 -6.07
N ILE A 25 -5.06 -0.45 -5.07
CA ILE A 25 -5.56 0.87 -4.71
C ILE A 25 -5.52 1.82 -5.91
N ALA A 26 -4.38 1.88 -6.60
CA ALA A 26 -4.21 2.70 -7.80
C ALA A 26 -5.20 2.30 -8.90
N TRP A 27 -5.42 1.00 -9.09
CA TRP A 27 -6.37 0.50 -10.07
C TRP A 27 -7.82 0.89 -9.75
N VAL A 28 -8.25 0.74 -8.49
CA VAL A 28 -9.58 1.15 -8.03
C VAL A 28 -9.77 2.65 -8.21
N GLY A 29 -8.77 3.45 -7.85
CA GLY A 29 -8.80 4.91 -8.06
C GLY A 29 -8.89 5.28 -9.54
N LEU A 30 -8.10 4.64 -10.40
CA LEU A 30 -8.10 4.89 -11.83
C LEU A 30 -9.44 4.51 -12.49
N GLN A 31 -9.99 3.35 -12.17
CA GLN A 31 -11.30 2.90 -12.65
C GLN A 31 -12.43 3.85 -12.20
N THR A 32 -12.39 4.31 -10.95
CA THR A 32 -13.49 5.10 -10.38
C THR A 32 -13.45 6.57 -10.79
N PHE A 33 -12.25 7.17 -10.88
CA PHE A 33 -12.12 8.62 -10.99
C PHE A 33 -11.57 9.09 -12.35
N VAL A 34 -10.88 8.23 -13.09
CA VAL A 34 -10.21 8.59 -14.36
C VAL A 34 -10.91 7.95 -15.55
N LEU A 35 -11.20 6.65 -15.47
CA LEU A 35 -11.77 5.86 -16.58
C LEU A 35 -13.29 5.73 -16.53
N ALA A 36 -13.97 6.28 -15.52
CA ALA A 36 -15.42 6.19 -15.43
C ALA A 36 -16.09 6.95 -16.58
N ASP A 37 -16.98 6.29 -17.31
CA ASP A 37 -17.77 6.87 -18.41
C ASP A 37 -18.58 8.09 -17.95
N GLU A 38 -19.12 8.01 -16.72
CA GLU A 38 -19.70 9.13 -16.01
C GLU A 38 -18.90 9.39 -14.74
N LYS A 39 -18.27 10.57 -14.64
CA LYS A 39 -17.53 10.94 -13.43
C LYS A 39 -18.50 11.06 -12.26
N PRO A 40 -18.34 10.26 -11.20
CA PRO A 40 -19.25 10.32 -10.07
C PRO A 40 -19.17 11.69 -9.39
N ILE A 41 -20.32 12.37 -9.26
CA ILE A 41 -20.44 13.65 -8.54
C ILE A 41 -20.03 13.47 -7.06
N THR A 42 -20.31 12.29 -6.50
CA THR A 42 -19.86 11.84 -5.18
C THR A 42 -19.25 10.45 -5.29
N PRO A 43 -18.08 10.19 -4.68
CA PRO A 43 -17.47 8.87 -4.73
C PRO A 43 -18.46 7.79 -4.22
N PRO A 44 -18.65 6.68 -4.93
CA PRO A 44 -19.56 5.63 -4.50
C PRO A 44 -19.16 5.08 -3.12
N GLN A 45 -20.12 4.93 -2.21
CA GLN A 45 -19.84 4.55 -0.82
C GLN A 45 -19.13 3.18 -0.71
N ASN A 46 -19.50 2.22 -1.55
CA ASN A 46 -18.83 0.92 -1.65
C ASN A 46 -17.35 1.05 -2.04
N VAL A 47 -17.01 1.99 -2.94
CA VAL A 47 -15.62 2.27 -3.33
C VAL A 47 -14.84 2.91 -2.19
N ILE A 48 -15.45 3.86 -1.46
CA ILE A 48 -14.82 4.47 -0.30
C ILE A 48 -14.49 3.42 0.76
N VAL A 49 -15.45 2.55 1.08
CA VAL A 49 -15.25 1.45 2.04
C VAL A 49 -14.15 0.51 1.56
N LEU A 50 -14.13 0.15 0.27
CA LEU A 50 -13.07 -0.68 -0.30
C LEU A 50 -11.68 -0.02 -0.18
N LEU A 51 -11.55 1.24 -0.57
CA LEU A 51 -10.29 1.99 -0.46
C LEU A 51 -9.83 2.10 0.99
N PHE A 52 -10.75 2.35 1.93
CA PHE A 52 -10.44 2.40 3.35
C PHE A 52 -9.87 1.06 3.85
N VAL A 53 -10.48 -0.05 3.46
CA VAL A 53 -9.99 -1.41 3.79
C VAL A 53 -8.63 -1.67 3.17
N LEU A 54 -8.44 -1.34 1.89
CA LEU A 54 -7.17 -1.56 1.18
C LEU A 54 -6.03 -0.74 1.78
N TYR A 55 -6.25 0.55 2.06
CA TYR A 55 -5.25 1.39 2.74
C TYR A 55 -4.98 0.92 4.17
N GLY A 56 -5.98 0.40 4.87
CA GLY A 56 -5.80 -0.24 6.18
C GLY A 56 -4.89 -1.47 6.11
N ILE A 57 -5.13 -2.36 5.13
CA ILE A 57 -4.29 -3.53 4.88
C ILE A 57 -2.86 -3.11 4.51
N GLU A 58 -2.72 -2.12 3.63
CA GLU A 58 -1.42 -1.57 3.24
C GLU A 58 -0.66 -1.04 4.45
N ALA A 59 -1.30 -0.25 5.31
CA ALA A 59 -0.69 0.27 6.52
C ALA A 59 -0.19 -0.86 7.44
N VAL A 60 -0.98 -1.92 7.63
CA VAL A 60 -0.57 -3.08 8.44
C VAL A 60 0.64 -3.79 7.82
N LEU A 61 0.65 -4.00 6.51
CA LEU A 61 1.78 -4.63 5.81
C LEU A 61 3.05 -3.80 5.93
N LEU A 62 2.96 -2.48 5.71
CA LEU A 62 4.10 -1.57 5.82
C LEU A 62 4.64 -1.49 7.24
N MET A 63 3.77 -1.45 8.26
CA MET A 63 4.18 -1.49 9.66
C MET A 63 4.85 -2.81 10.03
N ALA A 64 4.25 -3.95 9.67
CA ALA A 64 4.81 -5.27 9.95
C ALA A 64 6.16 -5.46 9.28
N GLY A 65 6.29 -5.08 8.00
CA GLY A 65 7.52 -5.12 7.24
C GLY A 65 8.60 -4.22 7.85
N THR A 66 8.24 -2.99 8.22
CA THR A 66 9.14 -2.05 8.89
C THR A 66 9.65 -2.62 10.21
N PHE A 67 8.76 -3.10 11.08
CA PHE A 67 9.11 -3.65 12.37
C PHE A 67 10.06 -4.85 12.25
N VAL A 68 9.72 -5.84 11.42
CA VAL A 68 10.58 -7.02 11.23
C VAL A 68 11.93 -6.63 10.61
N SER A 69 11.95 -5.68 9.67
CA SER A 69 13.20 -5.22 9.06
C SER A 69 14.14 -4.52 10.05
N ILE A 70 13.58 -3.81 11.04
CA ILE A 70 14.31 -3.21 12.16
C ILE A 70 14.83 -4.31 13.09
N MET A 71 13.98 -5.27 13.49
CA MET A 71 14.35 -6.36 14.39
C MET A 71 15.54 -7.19 13.88
N ILE A 72 15.61 -7.44 12.57
CA ILE A 72 16.71 -8.21 11.97
C ILE A 72 17.85 -7.32 11.43
N ASN A 73 17.80 -6.02 11.70
CA ASN A 73 18.77 -5.03 11.25
C ASN A 73 19.04 -5.08 9.72
N ASN A 74 18.01 -5.35 8.91
CA ASN A 74 18.16 -5.42 7.45
C ASN A 74 18.04 -4.01 6.85
N ARG A 75 19.16 -3.48 6.33
CA ARG A 75 19.21 -2.11 5.76
C ARG A 75 18.39 -1.96 4.48
N PHE A 76 18.34 -3.00 3.64
CA PHE A 76 17.59 -2.95 2.38
C PHE A 76 16.09 -2.82 2.65
N TYR A 77 15.51 -3.73 3.44
CA TYR A 77 14.07 -3.72 3.72
C TYR A 77 13.64 -2.51 4.55
N ARG A 78 14.46 -2.02 5.48
CA ARG A 78 14.17 -0.76 6.19
C ARG A 78 13.99 0.42 5.25
N LYS A 79 14.91 0.57 4.28
CA LYS A 79 14.81 1.62 3.26
C LYS A 79 13.60 1.41 2.35
N LEU A 80 13.39 0.17 1.91
CA LEU A 80 12.26 -0.18 1.04
C LEU A 80 10.92 0.18 1.69
N PHE A 81 10.63 -0.33 2.89
CA PHE A 81 9.39 -0.02 3.59
C PHE A 81 9.25 1.46 3.92
N GLY A 82 10.35 2.15 4.26
CA GLY A 82 10.34 3.60 4.47
C GLY A 82 9.92 4.38 3.22
N ILE A 83 10.42 4.01 2.04
CA ILE A 83 9.99 4.60 0.76
C ILE A 83 8.51 4.32 0.52
N PHE A 84 8.07 3.07 0.71
CA PHE A 84 6.66 2.72 0.52
C PHE A 84 5.72 3.50 1.44
N VAL A 85 6.11 3.72 2.70
CA VAL A 85 5.32 4.56 3.62
C VAL A 85 5.18 5.98 3.07
N MET A 86 6.27 6.58 2.58
CA MET A 86 6.21 7.92 1.98
C MET A 86 5.32 7.95 0.75
N VAL A 87 5.41 6.94 -0.12
CA VAL A 87 4.60 6.84 -1.34
C VAL A 87 3.12 6.65 -1.01
N ALA A 88 2.78 5.77 -0.06
CA ALA A 88 1.41 5.53 0.38
C ALA A 88 0.81 6.78 1.06
N MET A 89 1.56 7.48 1.90
CA MET A 89 1.12 8.74 2.48
C MET A 89 0.95 9.83 1.41
N GLY A 90 1.89 9.94 0.47
CA GLY A 90 1.80 10.88 -0.64
C GLY A 90 0.57 10.65 -1.49
N SER A 91 0.23 9.38 -1.78
CA SER A 91 -0.98 9.03 -2.54
C SER A 91 -2.25 9.40 -1.78
N LEU A 92 -2.32 9.12 -0.47
CA LEU A 92 -3.45 9.50 0.38
C LEU A 92 -3.67 11.01 0.41
N LEU A 93 -2.60 11.79 0.59
CA LEU A 93 -2.66 13.25 0.59
C LEU A 93 -3.10 13.79 -0.77
N TYR A 94 -2.60 13.21 -1.86
CA TYR A 94 -3.02 13.57 -3.21
C TYR A 94 -4.51 13.33 -3.42
N VAL A 95 -5.00 12.13 -3.07
CA VAL A 95 -6.43 11.80 -3.14
C VAL A 95 -7.24 12.76 -2.28
N LYS A 96 -6.85 13.02 -1.03
CA LYS A 96 -7.55 13.99 -0.17
C LYS A 96 -7.62 15.37 -0.83
N SER A 97 -6.52 15.86 -1.41
CA SER A 97 -6.49 17.18 -2.06
C SER A 97 -7.43 17.29 -3.27
N MET A 98 -7.76 16.17 -3.93
CA MET A 98 -8.72 16.15 -5.04
C MET A 98 -10.17 16.27 -4.58
N PHE A 99 -10.48 15.94 -3.31
CA PHE A 99 -11.84 15.90 -2.78
C PHE A 99 -12.15 16.98 -1.71
N GLY A 100 -11.16 17.80 -1.32
CA GLY A 100 -11.30 18.89 -0.35
C GLY A 100 -10.77 18.54 1.04
#